data_AF-A0A2T5YSF8-F1
#
_entry.id   AF-A0A2T5YSF8-F1
#
_cell.length_a   1.000
_cell.length_b   1.000
_cell.length_c   1.000
_cell.angle_alpha   90.00
_cell.angle_beta   90.00
_cell.angle_gamma   90.00
#
_symmetry.space_group_name_H-M   'P 1'
#
loop_
_entity.id
_entity.type
_entity.pdbx_description
1 polymer ?
#
loop_
_entity_poly.entity_id
_entity_poly.type
_entity_poly.pdbx_seq_one_letter_code
_entity_poly.pdbx_strand_id
1 'polypeptide(L)'
;MLSPEKEKIKKLKKKLRIQEKKNAEIRDQMATQRTVFANERTLMAYLRTAMTISAGGFVAIKLSDDMYLEVIGIILIPIGIILAAYSFTRYRHKQKLIEGHNQDYRPTSHEHERAHHNRYGSESPDGLP
;
A
#
# COMPACT_ATOMS: atom_id res chain seq x y z
N MET A 1 10.43 54.09 -0.83
CA MET A 1 10.17 53.18 -1.95
C MET A 1 11.04 51.94 -1.79
N LEU A 2 10.51 50.86 -1.22
CA LEU A 2 11.25 49.60 -1.12
C LEU A 2 10.40 48.46 -1.71
N SER A 3 10.56 48.35 -3.03
CA SER A 3 10.66 47.12 -3.81
C SER A 3 9.44 46.19 -3.91
N PRO A 4 8.63 46.29 -4.99
CA PRO A 4 7.75 45.21 -5.49
C PRO A 4 8.41 43.83 -5.59
N GLU A 5 9.75 43.76 -5.61
CA GLU A 5 10.53 42.52 -5.55
C GLU A 5 10.34 41.80 -4.20
N LYS A 6 10.24 42.53 -3.08
CA LYS A 6 10.05 41.90 -1.75
C LYS A 6 8.71 41.18 -1.63
N GLU A 7 7.66 41.75 -2.22
CA GLU A 7 6.33 41.10 -2.26
C GLU A 7 6.30 39.88 -3.19
N LYS A 8 6.98 39.93 -4.35
CA LYS A 8 7.17 38.77 -5.22
C LYS A 8 7.91 37.63 -4.51
N ILE A 9 9.01 37.95 -3.82
CA ILE A 9 9.79 36.96 -3.04
C ILE A 9 8.93 36.35 -1.93
N LYS A 10 8.11 37.15 -1.24
CA LYS A 10 7.20 36.67 -0.19
C LYS A 10 6.13 35.72 -0.75
N LYS A 11 5.53 36.06 -1.90
CA LYS A 11 4.57 35.18 -2.60
C LYS A 11 5.23 33.87 -3.06
N LEU A 12 6.44 33.94 -3.61
CA LEU A 12 7.18 32.78 -4.09
C LEU A 12 7.55 31.83 -2.95
N LYS A 13 8.07 32.36 -1.83
CA LYS A 13 8.38 31.59 -0.61
C LYS A 13 7.14 30.89 -0.04
N LYS A 14 5.97 31.53 -0.13
CA LYS A 14 4.71 30.94 0.31
C LYS A 14 4.26 29.80 -0.61
N LYS A 15 4.38 29.94 -1.94
CA LYS A 15 4.10 28.87 -2.91
C LYS A 15 5.04 27.68 -2.73
N LEU A 16 6.34 27.94 -2.55
CA LEU A 16 7.34 26.91 -2.30
C LEU A 16 6.99 26.07 -1.06
N ARG A 17 6.65 26.73 0.06
CA ARG A 17 6.26 26.02 1.30
C ARG A 17 5.03 25.13 1.12
N ILE A 18 4.06 25.54 0.30
CA ILE A 18 2.87 24.72 0.03
C ILE A 18 3.24 23.52 -0.85
N GLN A 19 4.11 23.73 -1.85
CA GLN A 19 4.61 22.67 -2.72
C GLN A 19 5.47 21.66 -1.96
N GLU A 20 6.35 22.12 -1.07
CA GLU A 20 7.15 21.28 -0.18
C GLU A 20 6.27 20.40 0.71
N LYS A 21 5.21 20.97 1.29
CA LYS A 21 4.24 20.21 2.11
C LYS A 21 3.50 19.14 1.31
N LYS A 22 2.97 19.48 0.13
CA LYS A 22 2.32 18.50 -0.76
C LYS A 22 3.28 17.39 -1.16
N ASN A 23 4.51 17.73 -1.51
CA ASN A 23 5.52 16.75 -1.86
C ASN A 23 5.88 15.84 -0.68
N ALA A 24 5.91 16.36 0.55
CA ALA A 24 6.13 15.56 1.75
C ALA A 24 4.97 14.56 1.97
N GLU A 25 3.72 15.01 1.87
CA GLU A 25 2.51 14.19 1.99
C GLU A 25 2.46 13.07 0.94
N ILE A 26 2.70 13.38 -0.34
CA ILE A 26 2.71 12.37 -1.41
C ILE A 26 3.82 11.34 -1.19
N ARG A 27 5.01 11.77 -0.74
CA ARG A 27 6.11 10.86 -0.43
C ARG A 27 5.76 9.91 0.72
N ASP A 28 5.07 10.41 1.73
CA ASP A 28 4.66 9.62 2.90
C ASP A 28 3.58 8.59 2.54
N GLN A 29 2.61 8.99 1.70
CA GLN A 29 1.61 8.09 1.15
C GLN A 29 2.25 7.00 0.27
N MET A 30 3.20 7.37 -0.61
CA MET A 30 3.93 6.41 -1.45
C MET A 30 4.78 5.45 -0.60
N ALA A 31 5.38 5.92 0.49
CA ALA A 31 6.16 5.07 1.41
C ALA A 31 5.25 4.05 2.13
N THR A 32 4.09 4.50 2.59
CA THR A 32 3.08 3.63 3.23
C THR A 32 2.53 2.59 2.26
N GLN A 33 2.18 2.97 1.03
CA GLN A 33 1.72 2.01 0.02
C GLN A 33 2.78 0.96 -0.33
N ARG A 34 4.06 1.35 -0.41
CA ARG A 34 5.16 0.41 -0.69
C ARG A 34 5.35 -0.62 0.42
N THR A 35 5.19 -0.22 1.69
CA THR A 35 5.31 -1.15 2.82
C THR A 35 4.13 -2.13 2.89
N VAL A 36 2.91 -1.68 2.57
CA VAL A 36 1.73 -2.55 2.47
C VAL A 36 1.88 -3.54 1.30
N PHE A 37 2.27 -3.08 0.11
CA PHE A 37 2.44 -3.92 -1.08
C PHE A 37 3.54 -4.98 -0.90
N ALA A 38 4.63 -4.64 -0.20
CA ALA A 38 5.67 -5.59 0.15
C ALA A 38 5.16 -6.68 1.11
N ASN A 39 4.36 -6.30 2.12
CA ASN A 39 3.77 -7.24 3.06
C ASN A 39 2.78 -8.20 2.37
N GLU A 40 1.95 -7.72 1.44
CA GLU A 40 1.06 -8.58 0.65
C GLU A 40 1.83 -9.55 -0.26
N ARG A 41 2.91 -9.08 -0.89
CA ARG A 41 3.77 -9.95 -1.71
C ARG A 41 4.35 -11.11 -0.90
N THR A 42 4.88 -10.84 0.30
CA THR A 42 5.44 -11.91 1.16
C THR A 42 4.36 -12.90 1.57
N LEU A 43 3.15 -12.42 1.82
CA LEU A 43 2.01 -13.26 2.18
C LEU A 43 1.55 -14.17 1.02
N MET A 44 1.52 -13.66 -0.20
CA MET A 44 1.26 -14.48 -1.40
C MET A 44 2.37 -15.50 -1.66
N ALA A 45 3.62 -15.16 -1.30
CA ALA A 45 4.74 -16.11 -1.36
C ALA A 45 4.56 -17.26 -0.35
N TYR A 46 4.16 -16.97 0.89
CA TYR A 46 3.82 -18.00 1.87
C TYR A 46 2.67 -18.89 1.41
N LEU A 47 1.60 -18.30 0.86
CA LEU A 47 0.47 -19.06 0.34
C LEU A 47 0.88 -19.96 -0.83
N ARG A 48 1.75 -19.46 -1.73
CA ARG A 48 2.33 -20.26 -2.81
C ARG A 48 3.10 -21.46 -2.26
N THR A 49 3.99 -21.24 -1.28
CA THR A 49 4.77 -22.35 -0.70
C THR A 49 3.86 -23.39 -0.03
N ALA A 50 2.79 -22.96 0.65
CA ALA A 50 1.83 -23.87 1.27
C ALA A 50 1.06 -24.69 0.21
N MET A 51 0.66 -24.08 -0.90
CA MET A 51 0.03 -24.79 -2.02
C MET A 51 0.98 -25.77 -2.68
N THR A 52 2.24 -25.39 -2.92
CA THR A 52 3.26 -26.27 -3.51
C THR A 52 3.56 -27.48 -2.63
N ILE A 53 3.69 -27.29 -1.31
CA ILE A 53 3.91 -28.38 -0.36
C ILE A 53 2.68 -29.30 -0.32
N SER A 54 1.46 -28.75 -0.25
CA SER A 54 0.22 -29.53 -0.27
C SER A 54 0.07 -30.35 -1.55
N ALA A 55 0.30 -29.72 -2.71
CA ALA A 55 0.23 -30.38 -4.01
C ALA A 55 1.30 -31.47 -4.15
N GLY A 56 2.54 -31.19 -3.71
CA GLY A 56 3.61 -32.18 -3.67
C GLY A 56 3.28 -33.38 -2.79
N GLY A 57 2.68 -33.16 -1.62
CA GLY A 57 2.21 -34.24 -0.74
C GLY A 57 1.10 -35.07 -1.37
N PHE A 58 0.13 -34.42 -2.02
CA PHE A 58 -0.93 -35.12 -2.75
C PHE A 58 -0.37 -35.97 -3.89
N VAL A 59 0.56 -35.42 -4.69
CA VAL A 59 1.24 -36.17 -5.77
C VAL A 59 2.06 -37.33 -5.20
N ALA A 60 2.76 -37.11 -4.08
CA ALA A 60 3.53 -38.17 -3.42
C ALA A 60 2.64 -39.34 -3.03
N ILE A 61 1.47 -39.12 -2.41
CA ILE A 61 0.51 -40.21 -2.11
C ILE A 61 -0.01 -40.86 -3.39
N LYS A 62 -0.39 -40.06 -4.40
CA LYS A 62 -1.06 -40.59 -5.59
C LYS A 62 -0.14 -41.38 -6.52
N LEU A 63 1.16 -41.10 -6.50
CA LEU A 63 2.15 -41.67 -7.41
C LEU A 63 3.09 -42.68 -6.73
N SER A 64 2.91 -42.94 -5.43
CA SER A 64 3.74 -43.90 -4.71
C SER A 64 3.16 -45.31 -4.74
N ASP A 65 3.99 -46.27 -5.14
CA ASP A 65 3.80 -47.71 -4.94
C ASP A 65 4.53 -48.21 -3.67
N ASP A 66 5.27 -47.32 -3.00
CA ASP A 66 6.16 -47.65 -1.89
C ASP A 66 5.66 -47.03 -0.58
N MET A 67 5.56 -47.86 0.47
CA MET A 67 4.90 -47.52 1.75
C MET A 67 5.53 -46.29 2.43
N TYR A 68 6.83 -46.06 2.23
CA TYR A 68 7.54 -44.89 2.78
C TYR A 68 7.03 -43.56 2.21
N LEU A 69 6.76 -43.50 0.90
CA LEU A 69 6.30 -42.28 0.23
C LEU A 69 4.84 -41.97 0.59
N GLU A 70 4.03 -43.01 0.79
CA GLU A 70 2.65 -42.87 1.27
C GLU A 70 2.60 -42.25 2.68
N VAL A 71 3.43 -42.75 3.61
CA VAL A 71 3.52 -42.19 4.98
C VAL A 71 3.99 -40.73 4.96
N ILE A 72 5.00 -40.40 4.14
CA ILE A 72 5.48 -39.02 3.99
C ILE A 72 4.37 -38.12 3.46
N GLY A 73 3.63 -38.57 2.45
CA GLY A 73 2.51 -37.84 1.89
C GLY A 73 1.38 -37.59 2.90
N ILE A 74 1.03 -38.60 3.70
CA ILE A 74 0.03 -38.50 4.77
C ILE A 74 0.42 -37.46 5.83
N ILE A 75 1.71 -37.32 6.13
CA ILE A 75 2.20 -36.28 7.06
C ILE A 75 2.24 -34.91 6.37
N LEU A 76 2.54 -34.86 5.08
CA LEU A 76 2.72 -33.62 4.33
C LEU A 76 1.39 -32.89 4.04
N ILE A 77 0.30 -33.63 3.85
CA ILE A 77 -1.06 -33.06 3.66
C ILE A 77 -1.54 -32.23 4.86
N PRO A 78 -1.59 -32.74 6.12
CA PRO A 78 -2.03 -31.95 7.26
C PRO A 78 -1.09 -30.77 7.54
N ILE A 79 0.22 -30.91 7.31
CA ILE A 79 1.17 -29.78 7.37
C ILE A 79 0.80 -28.71 6.35
N GLY A 80 0.52 -29.11 5.11
CA GLY A 80 0.08 -28.21 4.04
C GLY A 80 -1.23 -27.49 4.38
N ILE A 81 -2.20 -28.21 4.95
CA ILE A 81 -3.50 -27.66 5.41
C ILE A 81 -3.29 -26.66 6.57
N ILE A 82 -2.45 -27.00 7.55
CA ILE A 82 -2.14 -26.11 8.68
C ILE A 82 -1.46 -24.83 8.18
N LEU A 83 -0.48 -24.95 7.27
CA LEU A 83 0.20 -23.82 6.66
C LEU A 83 -0.77 -22.95 5.83
N ALA A 84 -1.68 -23.56 5.08
CA ALA A 84 -2.71 -22.86 4.32
C ALA A 84 -3.68 -22.11 5.25
N ALA A 85 -4.17 -22.76 6.30
CA ALA A 85 -5.05 -22.15 7.30
C ALA A 85 -4.36 -21.02 8.06
N TYR A 86 -3.10 -21.20 8.48
CA TYR A 86 -2.29 -20.15 9.11
C TYR A 86 -2.08 -18.96 8.18
N SER A 87 -1.76 -19.21 6.91
CA SER A 87 -1.58 -18.16 5.91
C SER A 87 -2.87 -17.38 5.65
N PHE A 88 -4.00 -18.08 5.55
CA PHE A 88 -5.32 -17.48 5.31
C PHE A 88 -5.82 -16.66 6.51
N THR A 89 -5.68 -17.17 7.73
CA THR A 89 -6.07 -16.47 8.96
C THR A 89 -5.23 -15.20 9.18
N ARG A 90 -3.92 -15.26 8.94
CA ARG A 90 -3.00 -14.10 8.96
C ARG A 90 -3.40 -13.04 7.91
N TYR A 91 -3.81 -13.47 6.71
CA TYR A 91 -4.27 -12.58 5.64
C TYR A 91 -5.49 -11.76 6.06
N ARG A 92 -6.51 -12.41 6.61
CA ARG A 92 -7.72 -11.71 7.05
C ARG A 92 -7.50 -10.78 8.24
N HIS A 93 -6.60 -11.14 9.16
CA HIS A 93 -6.26 -10.28 10.30
C HIS A 93 -5.54 -8.99 9.88
N LYS A 94 -4.63 -9.07 8.90
CA LYS A 94 -3.92 -7.88 8.42
C LYS A 94 -4.80 -6.94 7.58
N GLN A 95 -5.74 -7.47 6.80
CA GLN A 95 -6.70 -6.64 6.06
C GLN A 95 -7.61 -5.81 6.98
N LYS A 96 -8.11 -6.40 8.07
CA LYS A 96 -8.98 -5.69 9.03
C LYS A 96 -8.26 -4.58 9.82
N LEU A 97 -6.95 -4.72 10.04
CA LEU A 97 -6.15 -3.70 10.73
C LEU A 97 -5.88 -2.46 9.86
N ILE A 98 -5.89 -2.61 8.53
CA ILE A 98 -5.65 -1.50 7.59
C ILE A 98 -6.95 -0.78 7.24
N GLU A 99 -8.09 -1.49 7.25
CA GLU A 99 -9.42 -0.87 7.15
C GLU A 99 -9.76 0.02 8.36
N GLY A 100 -9.24 -0.32 9.55
CA GLY A 100 -9.44 0.49 10.77
C GLY A 100 -8.52 1.71 10.93
N HIS A 101 -7.40 1.79 10.20
CA HIS A 101 -6.42 2.89 10.32
C HIS A 101 -6.42 3.86 9.12
N ASN A 102 -7.42 3.79 8.24
CA ASN A 102 -7.67 4.80 7.20
C ASN A 102 -8.63 5.91 7.65
N GLN A 103 -8.94 6.03 8.95
CA GLN A 103 -9.78 7.12 9.46
C GLN A 103 -9.02 8.38 9.93
N ASP A 104 -7.68 8.33 10.09
CA ASP A 104 -6.93 9.48 10.62
C ASP A 104 -6.11 10.29 9.61
N TYR A 105 -6.10 9.93 8.32
CA TYR A 105 -5.62 10.84 7.28
C TYR A 105 -6.80 11.48 6.55
N ARG A 106 -7.46 12.44 7.22
CA ARG A 106 -8.34 13.40 6.54
C ARG A 106 -7.44 14.34 5.75
N PRO A 107 -7.36 14.25 4.40
CA PRO A 107 -6.81 15.35 3.66
C PRO A 107 -7.74 16.53 3.93
N THR A 108 -7.25 17.62 4.51
CA THR A 108 -7.97 18.89 4.66
C THR A 108 -8.26 19.56 3.29
N SER A 109 -8.46 18.76 2.23
CA SER A 109 -8.47 19.20 0.84
C SER A 109 -9.82 19.77 0.39
N HIS A 110 -10.94 19.41 1.02
CA HIS A 110 -12.23 19.99 0.61
C HIS A 110 -12.36 21.49 0.93
N GLU A 111 -11.67 21.99 1.98
CA GLU A 111 -11.53 23.43 2.21
C GLU A 111 -10.42 24.07 1.35
N HIS A 112 -9.35 23.32 1.02
CA HIS A 112 -8.22 23.84 0.25
C HIS A 112 -8.52 24.02 -1.25
N GLU A 113 -9.41 23.21 -1.82
CA GLU A 113 -9.85 23.34 -3.22
C GLU A 113 -10.73 24.59 -3.41
N ARG A 114 -11.65 24.84 -2.45
CA ARG A 114 -12.47 26.07 -2.43
C ARG A 114 -11.62 27.33 -2.25
N ALA A 115 -10.56 27.27 -1.45
CA ALA A 115 -9.62 28.37 -1.29
C ALA A 115 -8.75 28.63 -2.55
N HIS A 116 -8.51 27.61 -3.38
CA HIS A 116 -7.77 27.74 -4.64
C HIS A 116 -8.62 28.34 -5.76
N HIS A 117 -9.89 27.93 -5.89
CA HIS A 117 -10.77 28.43 -6.95
C HIS A 117 -11.15 29.91 -6.74
N ASN A 118 -11.31 30.35 -5.48
CA ASN A 118 -11.72 31.72 -5.18
C ASN A 118 -10.57 32.76 -5.23
N ARG A 119 -9.29 32.32 -5.30
CA ARG A 119 -8.12 33.21 -5.19
C ARG A 119 -7.28 33.34 -6.46
N TYR A 120 -7.51 32.49 -7.47
CA TYR A 120 -6.89 32.61 -8.80
C TYR A 120 -7.89 33.05 -9.89
N GLY A 121 -9.20 33.07 -9.59
CA GLY A 121 -10.23 33.53 -10.54
C GLY A 121 -10.29 35.05 -10.77
N SER A 122 -9.48 35.86 -10.07
CA SER A 122 -9.56 37.33 -10.13
C SER A 122 -8.31 38.04 -10.67
N GLU A 123 -7.25 37.32 -11.03
CA GLU A 123 -5.99 37.92 -11.50
C GLU A 123 -5.36 37.12 -12.65
N SER A 124 -6.11 36.85 -13.72
CA SER A 124 -5.57 36.43 -15.01
C SER A 124 -5.56 37.60 -16.01
N PRO A 125 -4.42 38.28 -16.23
CA PRO A 125 -4.24 39.17 -17.37
C PRO A 125 -3.66 38.46 -18.60
N ASP A 126 -3.03 37.28 -18.46
CA ASP A 126 -2.24 36.71 -19.55
C ASP A 126 -2.69 35.28 -19.84
N GLY A 127 -3.45 35.15 -20.92
CA GLY A 127 -3.73 33.88 -21.56
C GLY A 127 -2.44 33.32 -22.17
N LEU A 128 -2.14 32.07 -21.84
CA LEU A 128 -1.34 31.16 -22.67
C LEU A 128 -1.90 29.75 -22.46
N PRO A 129 -1.87 28.95 -23.54
CA PRO A 129 -2.92 28.00 -23.94
C PRO A 129 -3.07 26.76 -23.07
#